data_AF-A0A653BZC5-F1
#
_entry.id   AF-A0A653BZC5-F1
#
_cell.length_a   1.000
_cell.length_b   1.000
_cell.length_c   1.000
_cell.angle_alpha   90.00
_cell.angle_beta   90.00
_cell.angle_gamma   90.00
#
_symmetry.space_group_name_H-M   'P 1'
#
loop_
_entity.id
_entity.type
_entity.pdbx_description
1 polymer ?
#
loop_
_entity_poly.entity_id
_entity_poly.type
_entity_poly.pdbx_seq_one_letter_code
_entity_poly.pdbx_strand_id
1 'polypeptide(L)'
;MPVGIERVSEVEKTVLDTNGETCDLYLKSAIEGMVIKWASQINDVLANDSSEKAGGCVNPVPTAEIEFWKLRLKNLQYIYEQLKEPKVKSMAVILEKTNSAYYSCFMTLFRNTVSRLSEAQDVCVYLTPLKKHIHSLEETDFSECMPLIAPTMHVICLIWTHCKSFDQPKLITLLKQVCNLLIQE
;
A
#
# COMPACT_ATOMS: atom_id res chain seq x y z
N MET A 1 -23.02 2.95 2.70
CA MET A 1 -22.74 4.39 2.50
C MET A 1 -23.63 5.20 3.45
N PRO A 2 -23.17 6.35 3.99
CA PRO A 2 -24.01 7.19 4.85
C PRO A 2 -25.13 7.87 4.07
N VAL A 3 -26.15 8.27 4.82
CA VAL A 3 -27.35 8.94 4.32
C VAL A 3 -26.98 10.29 3.69
N GLY A 4 -27.52 10.58 2.50
CA GLY A 4 -27.32 11.85 1.81
C GLY A 4 -26.14 11.89 0.83
N ILE A 5 -25.34 10.80 0.74
CA ILE A 5 -24.19 10.74 -0.17
C ILE A 5 -24.57 10.86 -1.66
N GLU A 6 -25.82 10.52 -1.98
CA GLU A 6 -26.38 10.60 -3.34
C GLU A 6 -26.43 12.05 -3.85
N ARG A 7 -26.56 13.00 -2.91
CA ARG A 7 -26.70 14.43 -3.18
C ARG A 7 -25.38 15.19 -3.15
N VAL A 8 -24.25 14.50 -2.97
CA VAL A 8 -22.93 15.12 -2.83
C VAL A 8 -22.60 16.01 -4.02
N SER A 9 -22.93 15.61 -5.24
CA SER A 9 -22.70 16.43 -6.45
C SER A 9 -23.57 17.71 -6.48
N GLU A 10 -24.80 17.65 -5.97
CA GLU A 10 -25.70 18.81 -5.88
C GLU A 10 -25.21 19.80 -4.82
N VAL A 11 -24.78 19.27 -3.67
CA VAL A 11 -24.25 20.09 -2.57
C VAL A 11 -22.90 20.68 -2.93
N GLU A 12 -22.03 19.94 -3.63
CA GLU A 12 -20.79 20.48 -4.18
C GLU A 12 -21.05 21.72 -5.03
N LYS A 13 -22.00 21.65 -5.98
CA LYS A 13 -22.35 22.80 -6.82
C LYS A 13 -22.81 23.99 -5.99
N THR A 14 -23.70 23.76 -5.02
CA THR A 14 -24.21 24.80 -4.13
C THR A 14 -23.08 25.44 -3.32
N VAL A 15 -22.19 24.63 -2.75
CA VAL A 15 -21.03 25.07 -1.96
C VAL A 15 -20.03 25.85 -2.81
N LEU A 16 -19.87 25.48 -4.08
CA LEU A 16 -19.03 26.24 -5.02
C LEU A 16 -19.65 27.60 -5.36
N ASP A 17 -20.95 27.64 -5.66
CA ASP A 17 -21.67 28.87 -6.02
C ASP A 17 -21.71 29.88 -4.87
N THR A 18 -21.77 29.41 -3.62
CA THR A 18 -21.77 30.27 -2.41
C THR A 18 -20.41 30.37 -1.74
N ASN A 19 -19.35 29.84 -2.36
CA ASN A 19 -17.99 29.81 -1.82
C ASN A 19 -17.92 29.30 -0.37
N GLY A 20 -18.72 28.29 -0.02
CA GLY A 20 -18.76 27.65 1.29
C GLY A 20 -19.66 28.30 2.33
N GLU A 21 -20.36 29.40 2.00
CA GLU A 21 -21.26 30.10 2.94
C GLU A 21 -22.53 29.29 3.23
N THR A 22 -23.01 28.50 2.26
CA THR A 22 -24.18 27.61 2.44
C THR A 22 -23.77 26.16 2.25
N CYS A 23 -23.88 25.36 3.32
CA CYS A 23 -23.65 23.93 3.26
C CYS A 23 -24.62 23.20 4.20
N ASP A 24 -25.16 22.07 3.74
CA ASP A 24 -25.92 21.14 4.57
C ASP A 24 -25.00 20.60 5.69
N LEU A 25 -25.24 21.04 6.92
CA LEU A 25 -24.43 20.67 8.10
C LEU A 25 -24.51 19.18 8.42
N TYR A 26 -25.64 18.53 8.12
CA TYR A 26 -25.81 17.09 8.33
C TYR A 26 -24.94 16.30 7.35
N LEU A 27 -24.98 16.68 6.06
CA LEU A 27 -24.12 16.05 5.06
C LEU A 27 -22.63 16.30 5.35
N LYS A 28 -22.26 17.54 5.70
CA LYS A 28 -20.88 17.86 6.09
C LYS A 28 -20.40 16.98 7.25
N SER A 29 -21.18 16.88 8.32
CA SER A 29 -20.88 16.03 9.47
C SER A 29 -20.76 14.55 9.09
N ALA A 30 -21.62 14.07 8.18
CA ALA A 30 -21.55 12.70 7.68
C ALA A 30 -20.26 12.44 6.90
N ILE A 31 -19.83 13.38 6.04
CA ILE A 31 -18.56 13.31 5.30
C ILE A 31 -17.38 13.30 6.26
N GLU A 32 -17.35 14.19 7.26
CA GLU A 32 -16.30 14.23 8.28
C GLU A 32 -16.19 12.89 9.03
N GLY A 33 -17.33 12.30 9.41
CA GLY A 33 -17.39 10.97 10.00
C GLY A 33 -16.86 9.86 9.08
N MET A 34 -17.02 9.97 7.75
CA MET A 34 -16.41 9.04 6.80
C MET A 34 -14.89 9.18 6.75
N VAL A 35 -14.37 10.41 6.73
CA VAL A 35 -12.92 10.66 6.71
C VAL A 35 -12.25 10.04 7.93
N ILE A 36 -12.86 10.15 9.11
CA ILE A 36 -12.34 9.50 10.34
C ILE A 36 -12.28 7.98 10.18
N LYS A 37 -13.34 7.36 9.66
CA LYS A 37 -13.39 5.91 9.44
C LYS A 37 -12.37 5.45 8.41
N TRP A 38 -12.24 6.18 7.30
CA TRP A 38 -11.22 5.93 6.29
C TRP A 38 -9.82 6.08 6.86
N ALA A 39 -9.57 7.11 7.69
CA ALA A 39 -8.31 7.29 8.37
C ALA A 39 -7.92 6.06 9.19
N SER A 40 -8.83 5.53 10.00
CA SER A 40 -8.58 4.30 10.75
C SER A 40 -8.27 3.12 9.81
N GLN A 41 -9.18 2.80 8.89
CA GLN A 41 -9.08 1.60 8.07
C GLN A 41 -7.86 1.61 7.14
N ILE A 42 -7.57 2.75 6.53
CA ILE A 42 -6.45 2.88 5.60
C ILE A 42 -5.14 2.87 6.39
N ASN A 43 -5.05 3.54 7.54
CA ASN A 43 -3.84 3.48 8.37
C ASN A 43 -3.54 2.05 8.83
N ASP A 44 -4.54 1.24 9.16
CA ASP A 44 -4.34 -0.19 9.47
C ASP A 44 -3.74 -0.94 8.27
N VAL A 45 -4.21 -0.65 7.05
CA VAL A 45 -3.64 -1.24 5.84
C VAL A 45 -2.22 -0.77 5.57
N LEU A 46 -1.93 0.52 5.78
CA LEU A 46 -0.62 1.13 5.57
C LEU A 46 0.42 0.66 6.60
N ALA A 47 -0.01 0.41 7.84
CA ALA A 47 0.81 -0.07 8.94
C ALA A 47 1.32 -1.50 8.74
N ASN A 48 0.65 -2.30 7.91
CA ASN A 48 1.07 -3.67 7.62
C ASN A 48 2.53 -3.72 7.14
N ASP A 49 3.37 -4.44 7.88
CA ASP A 49 4.75 -4.72 7.51
C ASP A 49 4.93 -6.19 7.07
N SER A 50 5.90 -6.45 6.20
CA SER A 50 6.21 -7.81 5.76
C SER A 50 6.74 -8.67 6.92
N SER A 51 7.44 -8.04 7.86
CA SER A 51 7.96 -8.68 9.07
C SER A 51 6.86 -9.17 10.04
N GLU A 52 5.75 -8.43 10.13
CA GLU A 52 4.63 -8.74 11.02
C GLU A 52 3.65 -9.77 10.41
N LYS A 53 3.55 -9.80 9.08
CA LYS A 53 2.61 -10.65 8.33
C LYS A 53 3.19 -11.97 7.82
N ALA A 54 4.33 -12.41 8.33
CA ALA A 54 4.75 -13.81 8.22
C ALA A 54 3.74 -14.80 8.85
N GLY A 55 2.54 -14.37 9.29
CA GLY A 55 1.36 -15.23 9.42
C GLY A 55 1.49 -16.35 10.44
N GLY A 56 2.34 -16.19 11.46
CA GLY A 56 2.67 -17.26 12.40
C GLY A 56 3.53 -18.38 11.78
N CYS A 57 3.95 -18.26 10.53
CA CYS A 57 5.00 -19.08 9.94
C CYS A 57 6.32 -18.68 10.60
N VAL A 58 6.85 -19.59 11.42
CA VAL A 58 8.05 -19.35 12.23
C VAL A 58 9.26 -19.00 11.35
N ASN A 59 9.28 -19.47 10.09
CA ASN A 59 10.38 -19.28 9.15
C ASN A 59 9.85 -19.03 7.71
N PRO A 60 9.45 -17.79 7.36
CA PRO A 60 9.02 -17.48 5.99
C PRO A 60 10.18 -17.66 4.99
N VAL A 61 9.85 -18.05 3.76
CA VAL A 61 10.78 -18.17 2.61
C VAL A 61 10.56 -17.00 1.62
N PRO A 62 11.46 -16.75 0.66
CA PRO A 62 11.45 -15.52 -0.15
C PRO A 62 10.18 -15.32 -0.98
N THR A 63 9.52 -16.42 -1.35
CA THR A 63 8.23 -16.41 -2.05
C THR A 63 7.14 -15.71 -1.23
N ALA A 64 7.20 -15.78 0.10
CA ALA A 64 6.27 -15.05 0.98
C ALA A 64 6.42 -13.53 0.86
N GLU A 65 7.65 -13.01 0.73
CA GLU A 65 7.90 -11.57 0.55
C GLU A 65 7.35 -11.10 -0.81
N ILE A 66 7.59 -11.88 -1.86
CA ILE A 66 7.10 -11.58 -3.21
C ILE A 66 5.56 -11.50 -3.21
N GLU A 67 4.88 -12.45 -2.58
CA GLU A 67 3.43 -12.45 -2.48
C GLU A 67 2.90 -11.34 -1.57
N PHE A 68 3.59 -11.04 -0.48
CA PHE A 68 3.27 -9.90 0.38
C PHE A 68 3.25 -8.59 -0.42
N TRP A 69 4.31 -8.29 -1.19
CA TRP A 69 4.40 -7.05 -1.96
C TRP A 69 3.36 -6.98 -3.07
N LYS A 70 3.07 -8.10 -3.76
CA LYS A 70 1.97 -8.16 -4.74
C LYS A 70 0.62 -7.86 -4.10
N LEU A 71 0.32 -8.47 -2.95
CA LEU A 71 -0.94 -8.24 -2.24
C LEU A 71 -1.03 -6.80 -1.73
N ARG A 72 0.06 -6.26 -1.17
CA ARG A 72 0.15 -4.88 -0.72
C ARG A 72 -0.12 -3.91 -1.87
N LEU A 73 0.52 -4.11 -3.02
CA LEU A 73 0.31 -3.31 -4.22
C LEU A 73 -1.17 -3.34 -4.65
N LYS A 74 -1.76 -4.53 -4.76
CA LYS A 74 -3.19 -4.70 -5.13
C LYS A 74 -4.12 -3.94 -4.18
N ASN A 75 -3.91 -4.08 -2.86
CA ASN A 75 -4.73 -3.42 -1.85
C ASN A 75 -4.59 -1.89 -1.92
N LEU A 76 -3.38 -1.38 -2.04
CA LEU A 76 -3.12 0.06 -2.15
C LEU A 76 -3.69 0.65 -3.44
N GLN A 77 -3.60 -0.07 -4.55
CA GLN A 77 -4.18 0.35 -5.82
C GLN A 77 -5.71 0.41 -5.72
N TYR A 78 -6.34 -0.58 -5.08
CA TYR A 78 -7.78 -0.56 -4.83
C TYR A 78 -8.22 0.63 -3.98
N ILE A 79 -7.51 0.91 -2.87
CA ILE A 79 -7.78 2.08 -2.02
C ILE A 79 -7.59 3.39 -2.81
N TYR A 80 -6.52 3.49 -3.60
CA TYR A 80 -6.26 4.67 -4.41
C TYR A 80 -7.37 4.94 -5.44
N GLU A 81 -7.89 3.90 -6.10
CA GLU A 81 -9.00 4.07 -7.03
C GLU A 81 -10.29 4.47 -6.32
N GLN A 82 -10.57 3.94 -5.13
CA GLN A 82 -11.71 4.39 -4.30
C GLN A 82 -11.59 5.86 -3.91
N LEU A 83 -10.40 6.32 -3.49
CA LEU A 83 -10.17 7.74 -3.16
C LEU A 83 -10.27 8.67 -4.38
N LYS A 84 -10.14 8.13 -5.59
CA LYS A 84 -10.27 8.87 -6.85
C LYS A 84 -11.67 8.92 -7.42
N GLU A 85 -12.62 8.17 -6.84
CA GLU A 85 -14.00 8.18 -7.29
C GLU A 85 -14.56 9.62 -7.31
N PRO A 86 -15.32 10.00 -8.35
CA PRO A 86 -15.87 11.36 -8.45
C PRO A 86 -16.60 11.81 -7.19
N LYS A 87 -17.39 10.93 -6.57
CA LYS A 87 -18.11 11.22 -5.33
C LYS A 87 -17.15 11.59 -4.18
N VAL A 88 -16.04 10.86 -4.04
CA VAL A 88 -15.04 11.13 -2.98
C VAL A 88 -14.30 12.44 -3.25
N LYS A 89 -14.02 12.76 -4.52
CA LYS A 89 -13.46 14.07 -4.89
C LYS A 89 -14.42 15.21 -4.55
N SER A 90 -15.70 15.07 -4.86
CA SER A 90 -16.73 16.05 -4.49
C SER A 90 -16.81 16.26 -2.99
N MET A 91 -16.68 15.20 -2.18
CA MET A 91 -16.59 15.32 -0.72
C MET A 91 -15.37 16.13 -0.28
N ALA A 92 -14.21 15.89 -0.90
CA ALA A 92 -13.00 16.66 -0.60
C ALA A 92 -13.18 18.15 -0.93
N VAL A 93 -13.84 18.49 -2.04
CA VAL A 93 -14.18 19.87 -2.41
C VAL A 93 -15.10 20.51 -1.37
N ILE A 94 -16.14 19.80 -0.90
CA ILE A 94 -17.03 20.30 0.15
C ILE A 94 -16.24 20.58 1.44
N LEU A 95 -15.36 19.66 1.86
CA LEU A 95 -14.53 19.85 3.04
C LEU A 95 -13.59 21.06 2.91
N GLU A 96 -12.98 21.24 1.73
CA GLU A 96 -12.10 22.37 1.42
C GLU A 96 -12.86 23.70 1.50
N LYS A 97 -13.96 23.81 0.73
CA LYS A 97 -14.71 25.06 0.58
C LYS A 97 -15.41 25.49 1.86
N THR A 98 -15.80 24.54 2.70
CA THR A 98 -16.41 24.83 4.00
C THR A 98 -15.39 24.97 5.14
N ASN A 99 -14.10 25.05 4.81
CA ASN A 99 -12.99 25.14 5.76
C ASN A 99 -13.08 24.09 6.89
N SER A 100 -13.42 22.85 6.53
CA SER A 100 -13.50 21.76 7.50
C SER A 100 -12.12 21.42 8.07
N ALA A 101 -12.05 21.22 9.38
CA ALA A 101 -10.84 20.75 10.05
C ALA A 101 -10.35 19.39 9.52
N TYR A 102 -11.25 18.56 8.98
CA TYR A 102 -10.95 17.22 8.47
C TYR A 102 -10.41 17.20 7.03
N TYR A 103 -10.42 18.32 6.32
CA TYR A 103 -9.81 18.40 4.98
C TYR A 103 -8.32 18.06 5.02
N SER A 104 -7.60 18.59 6.00
CA SER A 104 -6.17 18.31 6.20
C SER A 104 -5.87 16.82 6.47
N CYS A 105 -6.76 16.17 7.24
CA CYS A 105 -6.70 14.73 7.51
C CYS A 105 -6.89 13.92 6.23
N PHE A 106 -7.92 14.25 5.43
CA PHE A 106 -8.17 13.60 4.14
C PHE A 106 -6.98 13.74 3.18
N MET A 107 -6.41 14.94 3.04
CA MET A 107 -5.27 15.18 2.15
C MET A 107 -4.01 14.44 2.60
N THR A 108 -3.78 14.37 3.92
CA THR A 108 -2.67 13.59 4.48
C THR A 108 -2.83 12.11 4.18
N LEU A 109 -4.04 11.57 4.38
CA LEU A 109 -4.36 10.20 4.05
C LEU A 109 -4.14 9.89 2.56
N PHE A 110 -4.66 10.73 1.66
CA PHE A 110 -4.47 10.56 0.22
C PHE A 110 -3.00 10.57 -0.16
N ARG A 111 -2.21 11.54 0.34
CA ARG A 111 -0.77 11.62 0.08
C ARG A 111 -0.02 10.39 0.58
N ASN A 112 -0.38 9.89 1.78
CA ASN A 112 0.23 8.69 2.34
C ASN A 112 -0.08 7.47 1.49
N THR A 113 -1.33 7.30 1.03
CA THR A 113 -1.72 6.22 0.11
C THR A 113 -0.92 6.27 -1.19
N VAL A 114 -0.78 7.45 -1.81
CA VAL A 114 0.01 7.62 -3.04
C VAL A 114 1.47 7.26 -2.82
N SER A 115 2.08 7.73 -1.72
CA SER A 115 3.46 7.43 -1.37
C SER A 115 3.68 5.92 -1.19
N ARG A 116 2.83 5.25 -0.41
CA ARG A 116 2.92 3.80 -0.19
C ARG A 116 2.62 2.99 -1.45
N LEU A 117 1.72 3.45 -2.31
CA LEU A 117 1.44 2.82 -3.60
C LEU A 117 2.68 2.87 -4.49
N SER A 118 3.33 4.04 -4.58
CA SER A 118 4.59 4.20 -5.33
C SER A 118 5.69 3.29 -4.79
N GLU A 119 5.83 3.18 -3.47
CA GLU A 119 6.76 2.26 -2.82
C GLU A 119 6.50 0.80 -3.24
N ALA A 120 5.25 0.35 -3.12
CA ALA A 120 4.87 -1.02 -3.45
C ALA A 120 5.04 -1.33 -4.95
N GLN A 121 4.75 -0.38 -5.84
CA GLN A 121 5.00 -0.50 -7.28
C GLN A 121 6.49 -0.70 -7.58
N ASP A 122 7.35 0.16 -7.03
CA ASP A 122 8.79 0.10 -7.23
C ASP A 122 9.34 -1.26 -6.76
N VAL A 123 9.03 -1.65 -5.53
CA VAL A 123 9.49 -2.93 -4.97
C VAL A 123 8.99 -4.13 -5.80
N CYS A 124 7.73 -4.16 -6.22
CA CYS A 124 7.19 -5.26 -7.03
C CYS A 124 7.91 -5.43 -8.38
N VAL A 125 8.26 -4.31 -9.03
CA VAL A 125 9.00 -4.34 -10.30
C VAL A 125 10.37 -4.97 -10.07
N TYR A 126 11.11 -4.49 -9.07
CA TYR A 126 12.46 -4.98 -8.80
C TYR A 126 12.51 -6.41 -8.24
N LEU A 127 11.48 -6.88 -7.54
CA LEU A 127 11.40 -8.29 -7.09
C LEU A 127 11.08 -9.27 -8.25
N THR A 128 10.69 -8.80 -9.43
CA THR A 128 10.26 -9.69 -10.52
C THR A 128 11.39 -10.60 -11.06
N PRO A 129 12.61 -10.11 -11.33
CA PRO A 129 13.74 -10.96 -11.73
C PRO A 129 14.09 -12.04 -10.70
N LEU A 130 13.91 -11.75 -9.40
CA LEU A 130 14.24 -12.66 -8.31
C LEU A 130 13.37 -13.93 -8.31
N LYS A 131 12.13 -13.85 -8.80
CA LYS A 131 11.18 -14.99 -8.84
C LYS A 131 11.79 -16.25 -9.48
N LYS A 132 12.46 -16.08 -10.62
CA LYS A 132 13.13 -17.17 -11.33
C LYS A 132 14.21 -17.83 -10.46
N HIS A 133 15.01 -17.01 -9.79
CA HIS A 133 16.13 -17.48 -8.98
C HIS A 133 15.66 -18.23 -7.74
N ILE A 134 14.63 -17.72 -7.07
CA ILE A 134 14.00 -18.39 -5.93
C ILE A 134 13.37 -19.71 -6.37
N HIS A 135 12.63 -19.72 -7.48
CA HIS A 135 12.03 -20.94 -8.01
C HIS A 135 13.09 -22.00 -8.34
N SER A 136 14.20 -21.62 -8.98
CA SER A 136 15.30 -22.57 -9.22
C SER A 136 15.94 -23.09 -7.93
N LEU A 137 16.02 -22.27 -6.88
CA LEU A 137 16.50 -22.73 -5.58
C LEU A 137 15.51 -23.68 -4.90
N GLU A 138 14.21 -23.44 -5.00
CA GLU A 138 13.15 -24.31 -4.48
C GLU A 138 13.09 -25.67 -5.20
N GLU A 139 13.49 -25.74 -6.47
CA GLU A 139 13.46 -26.98 -7.28
C GLU A 139 14.77 -27.77 -7.26
N THR A 140 15.82 -27.26 -6.61
CA THR A 140 17.15 -27.89 -6.61
C THR A 140 17.50 -28.43 -5.24
N ASP A 141 17.85 -29.71 -5.16
CA ASP A 141 18.33 -30.34 -3.94
C ASP A 141 19.48 -29.54 -3.30
N PHE A 142 19.50 -29.47 -1.97
CA PHE A 142 20.53 -28.71 -1.23
C PHE A 142 21.97 -29.09 -1.63
N SER A 143 22.22 -30.36 -1.95
CA SER A 143 23.54 -30.84 -2.41
C SER A 143 23.99 -30.21 -3.74
N GLU A 144 23.06 -29.71 -4.55
CA GLU A 144 23.29 -29.16 -5.88
C GLU A 144 22.99 -27.65 -5.97
N CYS A 145 22.50 -27.01 -4.91
CA CYS A 145 22.04 -25.62 -4.94
C CYS A 145 23.18 -24.57 -4.97
N MET A 146 24.42 -24.96 -4.63
CA MET A 146 25.58 -24.07 -4.52
C MET A 146 25.82 -23.16 -5.75
N PRO A 147 25.73 -23.64 -7.01
CA PRO A 147 25.89 -22.80 -8.20
C PRO A 147 24.80 -21.74 -8.35
N LEU A 148 23.65 -21.89 -7.70
CA LEU A 148 22.50 -20.97 -7.78
C LEU A 148 22.59 -19.82 -6.77
N ILE A 149 23.41 -19.96 -5.72
CA ILE A 149 23.54 -18.97 -4.65
C ILE A 149 24.14 -17.65 -5.17
N ALA A 150 25.27 -17.72 -5.88
CA ALA A 150 25.94 -16.52 -6.38
C ALA A 150 25.07 -15.72 -7.38
N PRO A 151 24.40 -16.34 -8.37
CA PRO A 151 23.43 -15.64 -9.21
C PRO A 151 22.27 -15.02 -8.43
N THR A 152 21.73 -15.73 -7.43
CA THR A 152 20.63 -15.21 -6.60
C THR A 152 21.06 -13.99 -5.80
N MET A 153 22.21 -14.06 -5.13
CA MET A 153 22.78 -12.94 -4.39
C MET A 153 23.09 -11.75 -5.29
N HIS A 154 23.57 -12.00 -6.51
CA HIS A 154 23.81 -10.93 -7.47
C HIS A 154 22.52 -10.16 -7.80
N VAL A 155 21.41 -10.87 -8.03
CA VAL A 155 20.10 -10.24 -8.25
C VAL A 155 19.63 -9.46 -7.03
N ILE A 156 19.79 -10.01 -5.82
CA ILE A 156 19.45 -9.31 -4.57
C ILE A 156 20.27 -8.00 -4.43
N CYS A 157 21.57 -8.02 -4.75
CA CYS A 157 22.40 -6.82 -4.75
C CYS A 157 21.93 -5.79 -5.79
N LEU A 158 21.54 -6.23 -6.99
CA LEU A 158 20.99 -5.34 -8.02
C LEU A 158 19.69 -4.68 -7.54
N ILE A 159 18.81 -5.44 -6.87
CA ILE A 159 17.58 -4.91 -6.28
C ILE A 159 17.91 -3.83 -5.25
N TRP A 160 18.80 -4.12 -4.31
CA TRP A 160 19.15 -3.18 -3.24
C TRP A 160 19.83 -1.91 -3.76
N THR A 161 20.63 -2.01 -4.83
CA THR A 161 21.35 -0.86 -5.40
C THR A 161 20.49 0.02 -6.30
N HIS A 162 19.46 -0.55 -6.95
CA HIS A 162 18.67 0.18 -7.95
C HIS A 162 17.23 0.51 -7.50
N CYS A 163 16.64 -0.24 -6.57
CA CYS A 163 15.31 0.05 -6.04
C CYS A 163 15.40 1.05 -4.89
N LYS A 164 14.93 2.28 -5.12
CA LYS A 164 14.97 3.35 -4.10
C LYS A 164 14.10 3.05 -2.90
N SER A 165 13.02 2.30 -3.12
CA SER A 165 12.07 1.89 -2.08
C SER A 165 12.49 0.63 -1.31
N PHE A 166 13.58 -0.03 -1.72
CA PHE A 166 14.09 -1.25 -1.08
C PHE A 166 15.23 -0.92 -0.11
N ASP A 167 14.86 -0.69 1.14
CA ASP A 167 15.79 -0.30 2.21
C ASP A 167 16.50 -1.50 2.87
N GLN A 168 17.44 -1.19 3.75
CA GLN A 168 18.21 -2.18 4.49
C GLN A 168 17.34 -3.15 5.32
N PRO A 169 16.29 -2.72 6.05
CA PRO A 169 15.37 -3.64 6.70
C PRO A 169 14.76 -4.69 5.76
N LYS A 170 14.26 -4.27 4.58
CA LYS A 170 13.69 -5.20 3.58
C LYS A 170 14.75 -6.16 3.04
N LEU A 171 15.97 -5.69 2.80
CA LEU A 171 17.09 -6.55 2.43
C LEU A 171 17.38 -7.61 3.49
N ILE A 172 17.46 -7.22 4.77
CA ILE A 172 17.71 -8.15 5.87
C ILE A 172 16.59 -9.20 5.96
N THR A 173 15.33 -8.78 5.83
CA THR A 173 14.18 -9.70 5.81
C THR A 173 14.30 -10.71 4.67
N LEU A 174 14.58 -10.24 3.45
CA LEU A 174 14.72 -11.12 2.29
C LEU A 174 15.90 -12.10 2.43
N LEU A 175 17.06 -11.63 2.92
CA LEU A 175 18.23 -12.50 3.14
C LEU A 175 17.93 -13.58 4.20
N LYS A 176 17.25 -13.22 5.30
CA LYS A 176 16.80 -14.20 6.30
C LYS A 176 15.89 -15.24 5.69
N GLN A 177 14.95 -14.83 4.85
CA GLN A 177 14.05 -15.76 4.18
C GLN A 177 14.80 -16.67 3.20
N VAL A 178 15.82 -16.17 2.49
CA VAL A 178 16.68 -17.02 1.64
C VAL A 178 17.40 -18.05 2.50
N CYS A 179 17.94 -17.67 3.66
CA CYS A 179 18.51 -18.63 4.61
C CYS A 179 17.48 -19.65 5.09
N ASN A 180 16.25 -19.23 5.39
CA ASN A 180 15.18 -20.14 5.81
C ASN A 180 14.86 -21.18 4.73
N LEU A 181 14.84 -20.78 3.46
CA LEU A 181 14.66 -21.70 2.33
C LEU A 181 15.79 -22.74 2.30
N LEU A 182 17.04 -22.30 2.41
CA LEU A 182 18.21 -23.20 2.40
C LEU A 182 18.31 -24.14 3.61
N ILE A 183 17.62 -23.84 4.71
CA ILE A 183 17.57 -24.68 5.92
C ILE A 183 16.41 -25.69 5.85
N GLN A 184 15.37 -25.40 5.06
CA GLN A 184 14.21 -26.28 4.89
C GLN A 184 14.50 -27.44 3.94
N GLU A 185 15.39 -27.24 2.97
CA GLU A 185 15.95 -28.27 2.08
C GLU A 185 17.08 -29.06 2.76
#